data_AF-A0A7Y2YRT9-F1
#
_entry.id   AF-A0A7Y2YRT9-F1
#
_cell.length_a   1.000
_cell.length_b   1.000
_cell.length_c   1.000
_cell.angle_alpha   90.00
_cell.angle_beta   90.00
_cell.angle_gamma   90.00
#
_symmetry.space_group_name_H-M   'P 1'
#
loop_
_entity.id
_entity.type
_entity.pdbx_description
1 polymer ?
#
loop_
_entity_poly.entity_id
_entity_poly.type
_entity_poly.pdbx_seq_one_letter_code
_entity_poly.pdbx_strand_id
1 'polypeptide(L)' 'VLYVLTKIDKLNRAGQRDAVDAVRRDLEAPADQVLATSARTREGLETLIESIFALVTPEPAEEP' A
#
# COMPACT_ATOMS: atom_id res chain seq x y z
N VAL A 1 9.62 -0.86 -4.20
CA VAL A 1 8.96 -2.09 -3.68
C VAL A 1 7.65 -1.64 -3.03
N LEU A 2 6.58 -2.43 -3.09
CA LEU A 2 5.30 -2.08 -2.46
C LEU A 2 4.96 -3.12 -1.40
N TYR A 3 4.73 -2.67 -0.17
CA TYR A 3 4.32 -3.50 0.97
C TYR A 3 2.81 -3.42 1.14
N VAL A 4 2.14 -4.57 1.12
CA VAL A 4 0.68 -4.65 1.19
C VAL A 4 0.26 -5.48 2.40
N LEU A 5 -0.28 -4.81 3.42
CA LEU A 5 -0.91 -5.47 4.57
C LEU A 5 -2.32 -5.91 4.17
N THR A 6 -2.52 -7.22 4.06
CA THR A 6 -3.84 -7.79 3.73
C THR A 6 -4.66 -8.06 5.00
N LYS A 7 -5.97 -8.33 4.82
CA LYS A 7 -6.91 -8.74 5.89
C LYS A 7 -7.12 -7.68 6.97
N ILE A 8 -7.10 -6.40 6.59
CA ILE A 8 -7.38 -5.30 7.53
C ILE A 8 -8.80 -5.32 8.12
N ASP A 9 -9.72 -6.11 7.53
CA ASP A 9 -11.05 -6.38 8.07
C ASP A 9 -11.02 -7.11 9.42
N LYS A 10 -9.88 -7.70 9.80
CA LYS A 10 -9.67 -8.35 11.09
C LYS A 10 -9.25 -7.39 12.20
N LEU A 11 -8.93 -6.14 11.85
CA LEU A 11 -8.43 -5.13 12.77
C LEU A 11 -9.46 -4.01 12.92
N ASN A 12 -9.52 -3.42 14.11
CA ASN A 12 -10.23 -2.15 14.29
C ASN A 12 -9.36 -0.98 13.75
N ARG A 13 -9.92 0.22 13.65
CA ARG A 13 -9.22 1.39 13.09
C ARG A 13 -7.88 1.71 13.79
N ALA A 14 -7.79 1.51 15.09
CA ALA A 14 -6.54 1.73 15.84
C ALA A 14 -5.49 0.66 15.45
N GLY A 15 -5.87 -0.61 15.49
CA GLY A 15 -4.99 -1.72 15.10
C GLY A 15 -4.55 -1.66 13.63
N GLN A 16 -5.39 -1.14 12.73
CA GLN A 16 -4.98 -0.88 11.35
C GLN A 16 -3.84 0.14 11.26
N ARG A 17 -3.94 1.26 12.00
CA ARG A 17 -2.89 2.29 12.05
C ARG A 17 -1.61 1.73 12.67
N ASP A 18 -1.73 1.05 13.80
CA ASP A 18 -0.59 0.47 14.50
C ASP A 18 0.14 -0.55 13.63
N ALA A 19 -0.59 -1.38 12.88
CA ALA A 19 0.01 -2.36 11.96
C ALA A 19 0.76 -1.70 10.79
N VAL A 20 0.19 -0.64 10.19
CA VAL A 20 0.85 0.13 9.14
C VAL A 20 2.12 0.80 9.67
N ASP A 21 2.04 1.43 10.85
CA ASP A 21 3.19 2.09 11.46
C ASP A 21 4.28 1.10 11.90
N ALA A 22 3.91 -0.11 12.32
CA ALA A 22 4.86 -1.18 12.60
C ALA A 22 5.63 -1.59 11.33
N VAL A 23 4.92 -1.87 10.23
CA VAL A 23 5.56 -2.26 8.96
C VAL A 23 6.47 -1.15 8.41
N ARG A 24 6.03 0.11 8.49
CA ARG A 24 6.87 1.26 8.09
C ARG A 24 8.18 1.31 8.87
N ARG A 25 8.11 1.08 10.18
CA ARG A 25 9.27 1.15 11.07
C ARG A 25 10.20 -0.04 10.93
N ASP A 26 9.63 -1.25 10.92
CA ASP A 26 10.39 -2.50 10.92
C ASP A 26 11.08 -2.77 9.59
N LEU A 27 10.52 -2.26 8.48
CA LEU A 27 11.07 -2.44 7.13
C LEU A 27 11.73 -1.16 6.59
N GLU A 28 11.81 -0.09 7.40
CA GLU A 28 12.28 1.24 6.99
C GLU A 28 11.59 1.73 5.70
N ALA A 29 10.31 1.37 5.53
CA ALA A 29 9.57 1.59 4.30
C ALA A 29 9.03 3.03 4.22
N PRO A 30 9.19 3.72 3.07
CA PRO A 30 8.55 5.00 2.80
C PRO A 30 7.02 4.93 2.98
N ALA A 31 6.42 6.04 3.40
CA ALA A 31 4.98 6.09 3.70
C ALA A 31 4.10 5.78 2.48
N ASP A 32 4.56 6.18 1.30
CA ASP A 32 3.95 5.96 0.00
C ASP A 32 4.10 4.50 -0.50
N GLN A 33 4.90 3.68 0.18
CA GLN A 33 5.16 2.28 -0.20
C GLN A 33 4.45 1.26 0.71
N VAL A 34 3.63 1.70 1.67
CA VAL A 34 2.88 0.79 2.55
C VAL A 34 1.38 1.02 2.39
N LEU A 35 0.67 -0.02 1.94
CA LEU A 35 -0.78 0.01 1.75
C LEU A 35 -1.46 -1.05 2.61
N ALA A 36 -2.68 -0.74 3.04
CA ALA A 36 -3.54 -1.63 3.80
C ALA A 36 -4.75 -2.01 2.94
N THR A 37 -5.04 -3.31 2.83
CA THR A 37 -6.12 -3.81 1.97
C THR A 37 -6.91 -4.97 2.58
N SER A 38 -8.13 -5.16 2.11
CA SER A 38 -8.97 -6.30 2.43
C SER A 38 -9.67 -6.82 1.18
N ALA A 39 -9.32 -8.02 0.75
CA ALA A 39 -10.02 -8.68 -0.36
C ALA A 39 -11.49 -8.99 -0.03
N ARG A 40 -11.83 -9.15 1.26
CA ARG A 40 -13.18 -9.47 1.72
C ARG A 40 -14.11 -8.26 1.61
N THR A 41 -13.64 -7.08 2.03
CA THR A 41 -14.43 -5.83 2.05
C THR A 41 -14.15 -4.95 0.84
N ARG A 42 -13.16 -5.31 0.01
CA ARG A 42 -12.61 -4.55 -1.12
C ARG A 42 -11.92 -3.23 -0.74
N GLU A 43 -11.72 -3.00 0.55
CA GLU A 43 -11.03 -1.81 1.06
C GLU A 43 -9.58 -1.76 0.55
N GLY A 44 -9.16 -0.60 0.03
CA GLY A 44 -7.80 -0.33 -0.45
C GLY A 44 -7.41 -1.00 -1.78
N LEU A 45 -8.29 -1.78 -2.41
CA LEU A 45 -7.95 -2.48 -3.66
C LEU A 45 -7.78 -1.54 -4.85
N GLU A 46 -8.59 -0.49 -4.95
CA GLU A 46 -8.47 0.52 -6.02
C GLU A 46 -7.11 1.23 -5.94
N THR A 47 -6.74 1.72 -4.76
CA THR A 47 -5.43 2.33 -4.51
C THR A 47 -4.27 1.36 -4.78
N LEU A 48 -4.43 0.07 -4.46
CA LEU A 48 -3.42 -0.94 -4.78
C LEU A 48 -3.23 -1.07 -6.30
N ILE A 49 -4.33 -1.10 -7.07
CA ILE A 49 -4.28 -1.20 -8.53
C ILE A 49 -3.57 0.03 -9.12
N GLU A 50 -3.97 1.24 -8.70
CA GLU A 50 -3.35 2.49 -9.13
C GLU A 50 -1.85 2.52 -8.81
N SER A 51 -1.46 2.10 -7.60
CA SER A 51 -0.06 2.08 -7.16
C SER A 51 0.77 1.07 -7.96
N ILE A 52 0.20 -0.09 -8.31
CA ILE A 52 0.87 -1.05 -9.19
C ILE A 52 1.12 -0.43 -10.56
N PHE A 53 0.10 0.21 -11.16
CA PHE A 53 0.26 0.87 -12.46
C PHE A 53 1.30 1.98 -12.43
N ALA A 54 1.33 2.80 -11.38
CA ALA A 54 2.35 3.83 -11.20
C ALA A 54 3.77 3.26 -11.13
N LEU A 55 3.95 2.05 -10.61
CA LEU A 55 5.25 1.39 -10.50
C LEU A 55 5.72 0.71 -11.79
N VAL A 56 4.80 0.28 -12.67
CA VAL A 56 5.13 -0.49 -13.88
C VAL A 56 5.02 0.31 -15.17
N THR A 57 4.36 1.47 -15.15
CA THR A 57 4.26 2.33 -16.33
C THR A 57 5.57 3.09 -16.51
N PRO A 58 6.30 2.89 -17.61
CA PRO A 58 7.51 3.65 -17.88
C PRO A 58 7.16 5.13 -18.00
N GLU A 59 7.98 6.00 -17.41
CA GLU A 59 7.84 7.44 -17.68
C GLU A 59 8.03 7.69 -19.17
N PRO A 60 7.19 8.54 -19.80
CA PRO A 60 7.43 8.94 -21.18
C PRO A 60 8.80 9.58 -21.24
N ALA A 61 9.66 9.08 -22.14
CA ALA A 61 10.97 9.66 -22.37
C ALA A 61 10.79 11.17 -22.63
N GLU A 62 11.42 12.01 -21.82
CA GLU A 62 11.50 13.44 -22.10
C GLU A 62 12.18 13.59 -23.47
N GLU A 63 11.42 13.98 -24.49
CA GLU A 63 11.98 14.35 -25.78
C GLU A 63 12.82 15.63 -25.59
N PRO A 64 14.06 15.67 -26.13
CA PRO A 64 15.03 16.74 -25.90
C PRO A 64 14.66 18.07 -26.54
#